data_AF-A0A453HU58-F1
#
_entry.id   AF-A0A453HU58-F1
#
_cell.length_a   1.000
_cell.length_b   1.000
_cell.length_c   1.000
_cell.angle_alpha   90.00
_cell.angle_beta   90.00
_cell.angle_gamma   90.00
#
_symmetry.space_group_name_H-M   'P 1'
#
loop_
_entity.id
_entity.type
_entity.pdbx_description
1 polymer ?
#
loop_
_entity_poly.entity_id
_entity_poly.type
_entity_poly.pdbx_seq_one_letter_code
_entity_poly.pdbx_strand_id
1 'polypeptide(L)'
;MFQKTMLASAKSKAHEAFKNGNYLIAARIYGEAMELDPFNATLRSNSSLCWIRFGNGTQALKDAQACRMMRPGWAKGCHREGTALMLLKGGLGVHEDMWQNKKKLTSLAGPAPAIAASRRRCQIYTLTRNLYACP
;
A
#
# COMPACT_ATOMS: atom_id res chain seq x y z
N MET A 1 -6.95 21.55 16.91
CA MET A 1 -8.11 20.73 16.52
C MET A 1 -8.47 20.84 15.03
N PHE A 2 -8.27 22.00 14.38
CA PHE A 2 -8.57 22.23 12.96
C PHE A 2 -7.87 21.31 11.93
N GLN A 3 -6.63 20.90 12.17
CA GLN A 3 -5.88 20.10 11.18
C GLN A 3 -6.38 18.64 11.10
N LYS A 4 -6.86 18.08 12.21
CA LYS A 4 -7.44 16.72 12.26
C LYS A 4 -8.76 16.63 11.51
N THR A 5 -9.60 17.66 11.58
CA THR A 5 -10.88 17.72 10.85
C THR A 5 -10.68 17.92 9.35
N MET A 6 -9.74 18.77 8.94
CA MET A 6 -9.37 18.92 7.52
C MET A 6 -8.82 17.60 6.94
N LEU A 7 -7.95 16.90 7.68
CA LEU A 7 -7.42 15.62 7.25
C LEU A 7 -8.50 14.54 7.12
N ALA A 8 -9.45 14.49 8.06
CA ALA A 8 -10.58 13.56 7.99
C ALA A 8 -11.47 13.86 6.78
N SER A 9 -11.74 15.14 6.50
CA SER A 9 -12.49 15.56 5.31
C SER A 9 -11.78 15.17 4.02
N ALA A 10 -10.46 15.43 3.92
CA ALA A 10 -9.66 15.04 2.75
C ALA A 10 -9.65 13.53 2.52
N LYS A 11 -9.50 12.73 3.60
CA LYS A 11 -9.60 11.26 3.52
C LYS A 11 -10.97 10.80 3.00
N SER A 12 -12.05 11.42 3.46
CA SER A 12 -13.40 11.09 3.01
C SER A 12 -13.58 11.41 1.52
N LYS A 13 -13.17 12.60 1.08
CA LYS A 13 -13.23 13.02 -0.34
C LYS A 13 -12.38 12.11 -1.23
N ALA A 14 -11.17 11.76 -0.80
CA ALA A 14 -10.31 10.84 -1.54
C ALA A 14 -10.93 9.44 -1.65
N HIS A 15 -11.60 8.97 -0.60
CA HIS A 15 -12.31 7.68 -0.61
C HIS A 15 -13.51 7.68 -1.55
N GLU A 16 -14.26 8.78 -1.60
CA GLU A 16 -15.37 8.96 -2.54
C GLU A 16 -14.87 8.99 -3.99
N ALA A 17 -13.83 9.78 -4.28
CA ALA A 17 -13.19 9.80 -5.59
C ALA A 17 -12.66 8.41 -5.99
N PHE A 18 -12.10 7.65 -5.04
CA PHE A 18 -11.66 6.27 -5.28
C PHE A 18 -12.83 5.34 -5.62
N LYS A 19 -13.96 5.45 -4.92
CA LYS A 19 -15.18 4.68 -5.23
C LYS A 19 -15.75 5.01 -6.61
N ASN A 20 -15.66 6.27 -7.02
CA ASN A 20 -16.12 6.74 -8.33
C ASN A 20 -15.18 6.34 -9.47
N GLY A 21 -14.09 5.60 -9.19
CA GLY A 21 -13.09 5.21 -10.19
C GLY A 21 -12.11 6.33 -10.56
N ASN A 22 -12.22 7.50 -9.94
CA ASN A 22 -11.37 8.66 -10.20
C ASN A 22 -10.07 8.58 -9.39
N TYR A 23 -9.23 7.60 -9.73
CA TYR A 23 -8.01 7.29 -8.98
C TYR A 23 -6.97 8.43 -8.99
N LEU A 24 -6.86 9.18 -10.08
CA LEU A 24 -5.96 10.34 -10.16
C LEU A 24 -6.37 11.47 -9.20
N ILE A 25 -7.67 11.76 -9.15
CA ILE A 25 -8.22 12.78 -8.24
C ILE A 25 -8.00 12.33 -6.80
N ALA A 26 -8.28 11.06 -6.49
CA ALA A 26 -8.02 10.49 -5.18
C ALA A 26 -6.54 10.60 -4.78
N ALA A 27 -5.60 10.28 -5.69
CA ALA A 27 -4.17 10.41 -5.45
C ALA A 27 -3.74 11.87 -5.17
N ARG A 28 -4.30 12.83 -5.90
CA ARG A 28 -4.04 14.26 -5.67
C ARG A 28 -4.53 14.73 -4.30
N ILE A 29 -5.76 14.37 -3.92
CA ILE A 29 -6.30 14.70 -2.59
C ILE A 29 -5.47 14.03 -1.49
N TYR A 30 -4.99 12.80 -1.71
CA TYR A 30 -4.06 12.17 -0.79
C TYR A 30 -2.72 12.91 -0.68
N GLY A 31 -2.22 13.49 -1.78
CA GLY A 31 -1.04 14.36 -1.78
C GLY A 31 -1.23 15.59 -0.89
N GLU A 32 -2.34 16.31 -1.06
CA GLU A 32 -2.71 17.46 -0.21
C GLU A 32 -2.85 17.03 1.27
N ALA A 33 -3.44 15.86 1.51
CA ALA A 33 -3.53 15.29 2.86
C ALA A 33 -2.15 14.95 3.47
N MET A 34 -1.16 14.60 2.66
CA MET A 34 0.21 14.35 3.11
C MET A 34 0.95 15.63 3.48
N GLU A 35 0.60 16.78 2.89
CA GLU A 35 1.15 18.08 3.32
C GLU A 35 0.67 18.45 4.73
N LEU A 36 -0.56 18.06 5.07
CA LEU A 36 -1.12 18.25 6.41
C LEU A 36 -0.54 17.29 7.46
N ASP A 37 -0.23 16.05 7.06
CA ASP A 37 0.30 15.01 7.95
C ASP A 37 1.31 14.10 7.19
N PRO A 38 2.57 14.55 7.02
CA PRO A 38 3.57 13.84 6.22
C PRO A 38 4.03 12.53 6.85
N PHE A 39 3.79 12.36 8.16
CA PHE A 39 4.16 11.15 8.91
C PHE A 39 3.07 10.07 8.90
N ASN A 40 1.94 10.33 8.21
CA ASN A 40 0.86 9.36 8.15
C ASN A 40 1.12 8.27 7.10
N ALA A 41 1.66 7.15 7.54
CA ALA A 41 1.86 5.98 6.70
C ALA A 41 0.56 5.50 6.02
N THR A 42 -0.62 5.73 6.63
CA THR A 42 -1.91 5.32 6.07
C THR A 42 -2.26 6.08 4.80
N LEU A 43 -1.99 7.38 4.76
CA LEU A 43 -2.21 8.21 3.58
C LEU A 43 -1.36 7.72 2.41
N ARG A 44 -0.07 7.44 2.67
CA ARG A 44 0.87 6.91 1.68
C ARG A 44 0.45 5.54 1.14
N SER A 45 -0.02 4.65 2.01
CA SER A 45 -0.53 3.34 1.55
C SER A 45 -1.79 3.46 0.70
N ASN A 46 -2.68 4.41 1.00
CA ASN A 46 -3.87 4.63 0.19
C ASN A 46 -3.55 5.33 -1.14
N SER A 47 -2.61 6.27 -1.15
CA SER A 47 -2.07 6.87 -2.37
C SER A 47 -1.45 5.82 -3.28
N SER A 48 -0.59 4.93 -2.73
CA SER A 48 -0.04 3.80 -3.48
C SER A 48 -1.13 2.91 -4.10
N LEU A 49 -2.23 2.67 -3.38
CA LEU A 49 -3.38 1.94 -3.92
C LEU A 49 -4.03 2.69 -5.10
N CYS A 50 -4.21 4.00 -5.01
CA CYS A 50 -4.74 4.80 -6.11
C CYS A 50 -3.85 4.67 -7.36
N TRP A 51 -2.53 4.77 -7.20
CA TRP A 51 -1.57 4.60 -8.31
C TRP A 51 -1.58 3.20 -8.91
N ILE A 52 -1.70 2.16 -8.08
CA ILE A 52 -1.86 0.77 -8.55
C ILE A 52 -3.12 0.64 -9.42
N ARG A 53 -4.25 1.18 -8.96
CA ARG A 53 -5.53 1.12 -9.69
C ARG A 53 -5.52 1.95 -10.96
N PHE A 54 -4.77 3.05 -10.97
CA PHE A 54 -4.53 3.85 -12.16
C PHE A 54 -3.61 3.16 -13.18
N GLY A 55 -2.77 2.21 -12.75
CA GLY A 55 -1.81 1.52 -13.62
C GLY A 55 -0.39 2.09 -13.59
N ASN A 56 -0.10 3.05 -12.69
CA ASN A 56 1.23 3.63 -12.55
C ASN A 56 2.03 2.93 -11.44
N GLY A 57 2.76 1.89 -11.82
CA GLY A 57 3.52 1.07 -10.88
C GLY A 57 4.71 1.81 -10.26
N THR A 58 5.27 2.78 -10.98
CA THR A 58 6.45 3.53 -10.57
C THR A 58 6.14 4.45 -9.40
N GLN A 59 5.03 5.19 -9.47
CA GLN A 59 4.57 6.02 -8.36
C GLN A 59 4.04 5.19 -7.20
N ALA A 60 3.31 4.11 -7.51
CA ALA A 60 2.85 3.17 -6.50
C ALA A 60 4.00 2.60 -5.65
N LEU A 61 5.12 2.26 -6.28
CA LEU A 61 6.30 1.72 -5.61
C LEU A 61 6.94 2.75 -4.68
N LYS A 62 7.12 3.99 -5.15
CA LYS A 62 7.68 5.08 -4.34
C LYS A 62 6.87 5.30 -3.06
N ASP A 63 5.54 5.37 -3.18
CA ASP A 63 4.67 5.56 -2.03
C ASP A 63 4.66 4.35 -1.08
N ALA A 64 4.71 3.12 -1.63
CA ALA A 64 4.77 1.91 -0.83
C ALA A 64 6.09 1.77 -0.07
N GLN A 65 7.22 2.10 -0.70
CA GLN A 65 8.54 2.10 -0.06
C GLN A 65 8.62 3.14 1.04
N ALA A 66 8.13 4.37 0.81
CA ALA A 66 8.05 5.39 1.85
C ALA A 66 7.16 4.95 3.03
N CYS A 67 6.01 4.33 2.73
CA CYS A 67 5.12 3.75 3.75
C CYS A 67 5.83 2.68 4.60
N ARG A 68 6.64 1.84 3.97
CA ARG A 68 7.42 0.80 4.64
C ARG A 68 8.58 1.36 5.45
N MET A 69 9.25 2.41 4.97
CA MET A 69 10.27 3.11 5.77
C MET A 69 9.66 3.70 7.04
N MET A 70 8.44 4.24 6.97
CA MET A 70 7.72 4.74 8.15
C MET A 70 7.24 3.61 9.08
N ARG A 71 6.75 2.50 8.51
CA ARG A 71 6.20 1.37 9.28
C ARG A 71 6.67 0.03 8.70
N PRO A 72 7.88 -0.44 9.06
CA PRO A 72 8.45 -1.66 8.48
C PRO A 72 7.68 -2.94 8.81
N GLY A 73 6.89 -2.95 9.89
CA GLY A 73 6.03 -4.08 10.28
C GLY A 73 4.62 -4.06 9.68
N TRP A 74 4.26 -3.06 8.86
CA TRP A 74 2.88 -2.92 8.42
C TRP A 74 2.57 -3.76 7.18
N ALA A 75 1.76 -4.80 7.36
CA ALA A 75 1.42 -5.76 6.32
C ALA A 75 0.80 -5.11 5.06
N LYS A 76 0.00 -4.05 5.22
CA LYS A 76 -0.62 -3.35 4.08
C LYS A 76 0.44 -2.65 3.22
N GLY A 77 1.44 -2.00 3.83
CA GLY A 77 2.53 -1.36 3.10
C GLY A 77 3.36 -2.36 2.28
N CYS A 78 3.74 -3.49 2.89
CA CYS A 78 4.47 -4.56 2.21
C CYS A 78 3.67 -5.15 1.04
N HIS A 79 2.35 -5.32 1.22
CA HIS A 79 1.47 -5.80 0.15
C HIS A 79 1.42 -4.83 -1.03
N ARG A 80 1.29 -3.52 -0.77
CA ARG A 80 1.28 -2.48 -1.82
C ARG A 80 2.60 -2.42 -2.58
N GLU A 81 3.73 -2.56 -1.89
CA GLU A 81 5.05 -2.63 -2.52
C GLU A 81 5.14 -3.83 -3.48
N GLY A 82 4.69 -5.00 -3.02
CA GLY A 82 4.61 -6.21 -3.84
C GLY A 82 3.74 -6.03 -5.07
N THR A 83 2.54 -5.46 -4.92
CA THR A 83 1.63 -5.20 -6.05
C THR A 83 2.21 -4.18 -7.04
N ALA A 84 2.88 -3.14 -6.55
CA ALA A 84 3.53 -2.14 -7.39
C ALA A 84 4.68 -2.76 -8.21
N LEU A 85 5.50 -3.61 -7.58
CA LEU A 85 6.55 -4.36 -8.27
C LEU A 85 5.99 -5.33 -9.31
N MET A 86 4.87 -6.03 -9.01
CA MET A 86 4.19 -6.89 -9.98
C MET A 86 3.74 -6.12 -11.22
N LEU A 87 3.24 -4.89 -11.02
CA LEU A 87 2.79 -4.02 -12.10
C LEU A 87 3.97 -3.55 -12.97
N LEU A 88 5.10 -3.20 -12.35
CA LEU A 88 6.30 -2.75 -13.06
C LEU A 88 7.02 -3.86 -13.84
N LYS A 89 7.08 -5.08 -13.27
CA LYS A 89 7.82 -6.21 -13.85
C LYS A 89 6.96 -7.10 -14.77
N GLY A 90 5.76 -6.67 -15.18
CA GLY A 90 4.99 -7.38 -16.19
C GLY A 90 4.54 -8.79 -15.80
N GLY A 91 4.11 -8.99 -14.55
CA GLY A 91 3.31 -10.15 -14.16
C GLY A 91 3.99 -11.51 -13.92
N LEU A 92 5.29 -11.70 -14.20
CA LEU A 92 5.89 -13.06 -14.15
C LEU A 92 7.16 -13.24 -13.28
N GLY A 93 7.72 -12.20 -12.64
CA GLY A 93 9.08 -12.30 -12.06
C GLY A 93 9.31 -11.89 -10.60
N VAL A 94 8.28 -11.53 -9.81
CA VAL A 94 8.49 -10.85 -8.49
C VAL A 94 8.16 -11.65 -7.24
N HIS A 95 7.76 -12.91 -7.36
CA HIS A 95 7.49 -13.73 -6.19
C HIS A 95 8.77 -13.92 -5.34
N GLU A 96 9.93 -14.03 -5.99
CA GLU A 96 11.22 -14.26 -5.33
C GLU A 96 11.75 -13.01 -4.61
N ASP A 97 11.65 -11.83 -5.23
CA ASP A 97 12.06 -10.55 -4.61
C ASP A 97 11.21 -10.22 -3.38
N MET A 98 9.88 -10.45 -3.45
CA MET A 98 9.00 -10.28 -2.28
C MET A 98 9.43 -11.17 -1.11
N TRP A 99 9.83 -12.41 -1.38
CA TRP A 99 10.28 -13.34 -0.36
C TRP A 99 11.64 -12.93 0.24
N GLN A 100 12.60 -12.50 -0.57
CA GLN A 100 13.91 -12.06 -0.08
C GLN A 100 13.78 -10.77 0.75
N ASN A 101 12.91 -9.86 0.33
CA ASN A 101 12.62 -8.63 1.04
C ASN A 101 11.91 -8.90 2.39
N LYS A 102 11.07 -9.93 2.45
CA LYS A 102 10.47 -10.46 3.70
C LYS A 102 11.53 -11.04 4.64
N LYS A 103 12.51 -11.80 4.12
CA LYS A 103 13.65 -12.32 4.89
C LYS A 103 14.48 -11.20 5.52
N LYS A 104 14.77 -10.15 4.77
CA LYS A 104 15.53 -8.97 5.24
C LYS A 104 14.79 -8.18 6.32
N LEU A 105 13.45 -8.12 6.27
CA LEU A 105 12.64 -7.54 7.35
C LEU A 105 12.63 -8.40 8.61
N THR A 106 12.63 -9.73 8.47
CA THR A 106 12.62 -10.66 9.61
C THR A 106 13.98 -10.78 10.29
N SER A 107 15.08 -10.45 9.62
CA SER A 107 16.39 -10.34 10.27
C SER A 107 16.60 -9.02 11.01
N LEU A 108 15.88 -7.94 10.63
CA LEU A 108 15.92 -6.64 11.31
C LEU A 108 14.95 -6.54 12.50
N ALA A 109 13.90 -7.36 12.52
CA ALA A 109 12.94 -7.44 13.62
C ALA A 109 13.25 -8.67 14.49
N GLY A 110 13.80 -8.45 15.68
CA GLY A 110 13.91 -9.49 16.72
C GLY A 110 12.56 -10.15 17.06
N PRO A 111 12.55 -11.20 17.91
CA PRO A 111 11.43 -12.14 18.04
C PRO A 111 10.19 -11.50 18.69
N ALA A 112 9.37 -10.80 17.89
CA ALA A 112 8.08 -10.28 18.31
C ALA A 112 6.94 -11.17 17.77
N PRO A 113 6.13 -11.82 18.63
CA PRO A 113 5.11 -12.80 18.23
C PRO A 113 3.94 -12.19 17.42
N ALA A 114 3.81 -10.86 17.35
CA ALA A 114 2.74 -10.18 16.61
C ALA A 114 2.90 -10.22 15.07
N ILE A 115 4.13 -10.38 14.55
CA ILE A 115 4.41 -10.39 13.10
C ILE A 115 4.10 -11.77 12.48
N ALA A 116 4.02 -12.83 13.29
CA ALA A 116 3.64 -14.16 12.82
C ALA A 116 2.17 -14.24 12.36
N ALA A 117 1.27 -13.42 12.94
CA ALA A 117 -0.15 -13.38 12.57
C ALA A 117 -0.41 -12.66 11.22
N SER A 118 0.49 -11.77 10.80
CA SER A 118 0.44 -11.16 9.45
C SER A 118 1.05 -12.08 8.38
N ARG A 119 1.92 -13.03 8.76
CA ARG A 119 2.51 -14.03 7.84
C ARG A 119 1.47 -14.91 7.13
N ARG A 120 0.40 -15.33 7.80
CA ARG A 120 -0.66 -16.16 7.18
C ARG A 120 -1.62 -15.35 6.31
N ARG A 121 -1.95 -14.12 6.71
CA ARG A 121 -2.86 -13.25 5.93
C ARG A 121 -2.26 -12.81 4.59
N CYS A 122 -0.95 -12.62 4.51
CA CYS A 122 -0.29 -12.23 3.25
C CYS A 122 -0.14 -13.39 2.26
N GLN A 123 -0.05 -14.65 2.75
CA GLN A 123 -0.06 -15.85 1.89
C GLN A 123 -1.47 -16.16 1.32
N ILE A 124 -2.53 -15.84 2.07
CA ILE A 124 -3.92 -16.07 1.62
C ILE A 124 -4.31 -15.12 0.48
N TYR A 125 -3.83 -13.87 0.48
CA TYR A 125 -4.24 -12.89 -0.55
C TYR A 125 -3.63 -13.15 -1.95
N THR A 126 -2.50 -13.86 -2.03
CA THR A 126 -1.95 -14.32 -3.31
C THR A 126 -2.71 -15.52 -3.87
N LEU A 127 -3.36 -16.32 -3.02
CA LEU A 127 -4.28 -17.40 -3.43
C LEU A 127 -5.66 -16.87 -3.85
N THR A 128 -6.07 -15.67 -3.42
CA THR A 128 -7.33 -15.05 -3.87
C THR A 128 -7.30 -14.51 -5.30
N ARG A 129 -6.23 -14.71 -6.07
CA ARG A 129 -6.23 -14.37 -7.51
C ARG A 129 -6.91 -15.42 -8.41
N ASN A 130 -7.56 -16.42 -7.81
CA ASN A 130 -8.68 -17.13 -8.45
C ASN A 130 -10.02 -16.35 -8.43
N LEU A 131 -10.07 -15.12 -7.89
CA LEU A 131 -11.30 -14.28 -7.82
C LEU A 131 -11.37 -13.14 -8.85
N TYR A 132 -10.54 -13.16 -9.92
CA TYR A 132 -10.82 -12.33 -11.11
C TYR A 132 -11.66 -13.08 -12.16
N ALA A 133 -12.33 -14.16 -11.78
CA ALA A 133 -13.39 -14.78 -12.55
C ALA A 133 -14.44 -15.37 -11.60
N CYS A 134 -15.57 -14.69 -11.44
CA CYS A 134 -16.89 -15.33 -11.44
C CYS A 134 -17.93 -14.28 -11.85
N PRO A 135 -18.97 -14.69 -12.61
CA PRO A 135 -20.02 -13.83 -13.18
C PRO A 135 -20.89 -13.12 -12.13
#